data_AF-A0A9E0LPP8-F1
#
_entry.id   AF-A0A9E0LPP8-F1
#
_cell.length_a   1.000
_cell.length_b   1.000
_cell.length_c   1.000
_cell.angle_alpha   90.00
_cell.angle_beta   90.00
_cell.angle_gamma   90.00
#
_symmetry.space_group_name_H-M   'P 1'
#
loop_
_entity.id
_entity.type
_entity.pdbx_description
1 polymer ?
#
loop_
_entity_poly.entity_id
_entity_poly.type
_entity_poly.pdbx_seq_one_letter_code
_entity_poly.pdbx_strand_id
1 'polypeptide(L)'
;LFESPHRIVASLADAAGELGDRPAALARELTKMNEEVVRGTLTEIHRNLAARDRILGEFVLVIGGGTGEPKDGDGDGDDAEPGAAT
;
A
#
# COMPACT_ATOMS: atom_id res chain seq x y z
N LEU A 1 -2.00 1.55 -2.62
CA LEU A 1 -3.41 1.53 -3.07
C LEU A 1 -4.12 2.78 -2.59
N PHE A 2 -5.08 3.26 -3.37
CA PHE A 2 -5.99 4.34 -2.97
C PHE A 2 -7.26 3.75 -2.38
N GLU A 3 -7.79 4.34 -1.32
CA GLU A 3 -8.96 3.81 -0.65
C GLU A 3 -9.86 4.90 -0.06
N SER A 4 -11.15 4.59 -0.01
CA SER A 4 -12.20 5.42 0.55
C SER A 4 -12.28 5.29 2.08
N PRO A 5 -12.83 6.29 2.79
CA PRO A 5 -12.88 6.28 4.25
C PRO A 5 -13.76 5.16 4.82
N HIS A 6 -14.76 4.70 4.06
CA HIS A 6 -15.68 3.64 4.49
C HIS A 6 -15.12 2.23 4.27
N ARG A 7 -14.06 2.09 3.45
CA ARG A 7 -13.42 0.81 3.16
C ARG A 7 -12.09 0.62 3.87
N ILE A 8 -11.36 1.69 4.19
CA ILE A 8 -9.97 1.60 4.64
C ILE A 8 -9.77 0.67 5.85
N VAL A 9 -10.69 0.63 6.81
CA VAL A 9 -10.59 -0.27 7.98
C VAL A 9 -10.70 -1.74 7.55
N ALA A 10 -11.70 -2.06 6.72
CA ALA A 10 -11.86 -3.41 6.18
C ALA A 10 -10.67 -3.80 5.30
N SER A 11 -10.22 -2.91 4.42
CA SER A 11 -9.06 -3.14 3.54
C SER A 11 -7.77 -3.38 4.33
N LEU A 12 -7.57 -2.70 5.47
CA LEU A 12 -6.44 -2.95 6.37
C LEU A 12 -6.53 -4.32 7.06
N ALA A 13 -7.71 -4.72 7.51
CA ALA A 13 -7.93 -6.04 8.11
C ALA A 13 -7.71 -7.16 7.10
N ASP A 14 -8.27 -7.03 5.90
CA ASP A 14 -8.09 -7.98 4.79
C ASP A 14 -6.61 -8.08 4.41
N ALA A 15 -5.92 -6.93 4.27
CA ALA A 15 -4.49 -6.91 3.96
C ALA A 15 -3.67 -7.60 5.06
N ALA A 16 -3.96 -7.38 6.34
CA ALA A 16 -3.27 -8.07 7.43
C ALA A 16 -3.52 -9.58 7.43
N GLY A 17 -4.74 -10.02 7.09
CA GLY A 17 -5.11 -11.43 7.00
C GLY A 17 -4.44 -12.16 5.83
N GLU A 18 -4.42 -11.55 4.66
CA GLU A 18 -3.90 -12.16 3.42
C GLU A 18 -2.37 -12.01 3.29
N LEU A 19 -1.83 -10.85 3.69
CA LEU A 19 -0.42 -10.52 3.49
C LEU A 19 0.42 -10.74 4.74
N GLY A 20 -0.19 -10.94 5.91
CA GLY A 20 0.46 -10.95 7.21
C GLY A 20 0.71 -9.53 7.74
N ASP A 21 1.27 -9.42 8.94
CA ASP A 21 1.47 -8.13 9.61
C ASP A 21 2.71 -7.37 9.09
N ARG A 22 2.60 -6.85 7.87
CA ARG A 22 3.71 -6.16 7.18
C ARG A 22 3.87 -4.70 7.64
N PRO A 23 5.09 -4.15 7.56
CA PRO A 23 5.29 -2.71 7.64
C PRO A 23 4.45 -1.98 6.59
N ALA A 24 3.85 -0.86 6.96
CA ALA A 24 3.01 -0.07 6.09
C ALA A 24 3.03 1.42 6.46
N ALA A 25 2.56 2.25 5.54
CA ALA A 25 2.30 3.66 5.75
C ALA A 25 0.91 4.01 5.21
N LEU A 26 0.10 4.67 6.02
CA LEU A 26 -1.19 5.20 5.64
C LEU A 26 -1.11 6.72 5.60
N ALA A 27 -1.26 7.29 4.42
CA ALA A 27 -1.39 8.73 4.24
C ALA A 27 -2.86 9.11 4.02
N ARG A 28 -3.27 10.22 4.61
CA ARG A 28 -4.62 10.77 4.51
C ARG A 28 -4.55 12.21 4.05
N GLU A 29 -5.37 12.58 3.07
CA GLU A 29 -5.54 13.98 2.63
C GLU A 29 -4.21 14.66 2.23
N LEU A 30 -3.38 13.94 1.47
CA LEU A 30 -2.09 14.46 1.00
C LEU A 30 -2.26 15.82 0.29
N THR A 31 -1.35 16.75 0.56
CA THR A 31 -1.30 18.15 0.14
C THR A 31 -2.37 19.08 0.73
N LYS A 32 -3.29 18.56 1.56
CA LYS A 32 -4.35 19.36 2.20
C LYS A 32 -3.98 19.75 3.63
N MET A 33 -4.69 20.72 4.20
CA MET A 33 -4.39 21.25 5.56
C MET A 33 -4.51 20.21 6.68
N ASN A 34 -5.30 19.17 6.46
CA ASN A 34 -5.54 18.08 7.41
C ASN A 34 -4.78 16.80 7.04
N GLU A 35 -3.67 16.93 6.31
CA GLU A 35 -2.77 15.84 5.95
C GLU A 35 -2.29 15.09 7.20
N GLU A 36 -2.26 13.76 7.12
CA GLU A 36 -1.75 12.89 8.17
C GLU A 36 -1.04 11.69 7.55
N VAL A 37 0.11 11.29 8.11
CA VAL A 37 0.79 10.04 7.74
C VAL A 37 1.05 9.20 8.99
N VAL A 38 0.44 8.03 9.04
CA VAL A 38 0.64 7.02 10.09
C VAL A 38 1.54 5.92 9.54
N ARG A 39 2.58 5.57 10.29
CA ARG A 39 3.50 4.46 9.97
C ARG A 39 3.46 3.43 11.08
N GLY A 40 3.57 2.16 10.73
CA GLY A 40 3.53 1.03 11.65
C GLY A 40 3.29 -0.27 10.88
N THR A 41 2.89 -1.33 11.57
CA THR A 41 2.38 -2.53 10.89
C THR A 41 0.93 -2.36 10.45
N LEU A 42 0.46 -3.19 9.52
CA LEU A 42 -0.94 -3.21 9.09
C LEU A 42 -1.90 -3.31 10.30
N THR A 43 -1.56 -4.14 11.29
CA THR A 43 -2.36 -4.33 12.51
C THR A 43 -2.35 -3.10 13.42
N GLU A 44 -1.22 -2.42 13.55
CA GLU A 44 -1.13 -1.17 14.33
C GLU A 44 -1.95 -0.05 13.70
N ILE A 45 -1.83 0.13 12.38
CA ILE A 45 -2.58 1.13 11.63
C ILE A 45 -4.08 0.82 11.67
N HIS A 46 -4.47 -0.46 11.48
CA HIS A 46 -5.85 -0.91 11.60
C HIS A 46 -6.44 -0.56 12.97
N ARG A 47 -5.76 -0.93 14.07
CA ARG A 47 -6.21 -0.64 15.44
C ARG A 47 -6.33 0.87 15.68
N ASN A 48 -5.37 1.66 15.19
CA ASN A 48 -5.41 3.11 15.33
C ASN A 48 -6.67 3.69 14.65
N LEU A 49 -6.95 3.29 13.41
CA LEU A 49 -8.10 3.79 12.66
C LEU A 49 -9.43 3.31 13.24
N ALA A 50 -9.53 2.03 13.60
CA ALA A 50 -10.74 1.44 14.17
C ALA A 50 -11.15 2.06 15.52
N ALA A 51 -10.20 2.66 16.25
CA ALA A 51 -10.45 3.37 17.50
C ALA A 51 -10.94 4.81 17.31
N ARG A 52 -10.98 5.34 16.08
CA ARG A 52 -11.41 6.73 15.82
C ARG A 52 -12.93 6.81 15.72
N ASP A 53 -13.50 7.84 16.35
CA ASP A 53 -14.95 8.12 16.25
C ASP A 53 -15.41 8.41 14.81
N ARG A 54 -14.51 8.93 13.97
CA ARG A 54 -14.80 9.24 12.57
C ARG A 54 -13.57 9.09 11.68
N ILE A 55 -13.80 8.48 10.53
CA ILE A 55 -12.81 8.32 9.46
C ILE A 55 -13.34 9.09 8.24
N LEU A 56 -12.58 10.10 7.81
CA LEU A 56 -12.93 10.97 6.69
C LEU A 56 -11.72 11.18 5.80
N GLY A 57 -11.99 11.57 4.56
CA GLY A 57 -10.99 11.96 3.59
C GLY A 57 -10.52 10.82 2.70
N GLU A 58 -9.53 11.13 1.89
CA GLU A 58 -8.95 10.21 0.90
C GLU A 58 -7.69 9.57 1.46
N PHE A 59 -7.52 8.27 1.25
CA PHE A 59 -6.41 7.51 1.81
C PHE A 59 -5.52 6.91 0.73
N VAL A 60 -4.22 6.89 1.02
CA VAL A 60 -3.20 6.14 0.30
C VAL A 60 -2.55 5.18 1.29
N LEU A 61 -2.69 3.88 1.06
CA LEU A 61 -2.02 2.83 1.82
C LEU A 61 -0.85 2.28 1.01
N VAL A 62 0.35 2.38 1.57
CA VAL A 62 1.58 1.78 1.06
C VAL A 62 1.93 0.60 1.95
N ILE A 63 2.07 -0.58 1.37
CA ILE A 63 2.36 -1.82 2.10
C ILE A 63 3.77 -2.27 1.70
N GLY A 64 4.59 -2.59 2.70
CA GLY A 64 5.92 -3.14 2.49
C GLY A 64 5.89 -4.50 1.79
N GLY A 65 6.99 -4.81 1.10
CA GLY A 65 7.18 -6.11 0.46
C GLY A 65 7.08 -7.27 1.44
N GLY A 66 6.72 -8.46 0.95
CA GLY A 66 6.81 -9.68 1.74
C GLY A 66 8.27 -10.05 2.02
N THR A 67 8.51 -10.84 3.07
CA THR A 67 9.85 -11.34 3.44
C THR A 67 10.28 -12.59 2.65
N GLY A 68 9.47 -13.05 1.69
CA GLY A 68 9.86 -14.12 0.78
C GLY A 68 10.85 -13.59 -0.25
N GLU A 69 11.74 -14.46 -0.74
CA GLU A 69 12.68 -14.11 -1.82
C GLU A 69 11.91 -13.49 -2.99
N PRO A 70 12.41 -12.36 -3.56
CA PRO A 70 11.82 -11.80 -4.76
C PRO A 70 11.88 -12.89 -5.84
N LYS A 71 10.71 -13.36 -6.30
CA LYS A 71 10.67 -14.09 -7.56
C LYS A 71 11.01 -13.07 -8.63
N ASP A 72 12.21 -13.21 -9.20
CA ASP A 72 12.65 -12.42 -10.34
C ASP A 72 11.49 -12.34 -11.34
N GLY A 73 10.98 -11.12 -11.56
CA GLY A 73 9.89 -10.90 -12.48
C GLY A 73 10.31 -11.36 -13.87
N ASP A 74 9.40 -12.07 -14.56
CA ASP A 74 9.51 -12.30 -15.99
C ASP A 74 9.84 -10.98 -16.67
N GLY A 75 11.08 -10.87 -17.15
CA GLY A 75 11.55 -9.71 -17.87
C GLY A 75 10.73 -9.55 -19.13
N ASP A 76 9.97 -8.47 -19.21
CA ASP A 76 9.53 -7.92 -20.49
C ASP A 76 10.82 -7.52 -21.23
N GLY A 77 11.32 -8.43 -22.05
CA GLY A 77 12.48 -8.23 -22.88
C GLY A 77 12.13 -7.20 -23.94
N ASP A 78 12.49 -5.95 -23.69
CA ASP A 78 12.49 -4.87 -24.68
C ASP A 78 13.25 -5.35 -25.94
N ASP A 79 12.51 -5.37 -27.05
CA ASP A 79 12.92 -5.78 -28.39
C ASP A 79 14.27 -5.19 -28.80
N ALA A 80 15.32 -6.02 -28.83
CA ALA A 80 16.55 -5.69 -29.52
C ALA A 80 16.39 -5.99 -31.02
N GLU A 81 15.96 -4.99 -31.78
CA GLU A 81 16.00 -4.95 -33.26
C GLU A 81 17.39 -5.42 -33.77
N PRO A 82 17.49 -6.48 -34.58
CA PRO A 82 18.78 -6.87 -35.17
C PRO A 82 19.15 -5.88 -36.27
N GLY A 83 20.14 -5.03 -36.00
CA GLY A 83 20.77 -4.17 -36.99
C GLY A 83 21.30 -4.99 -38.17
N ALA A 84 20.74 -4.75 -39.35
CA ALA A 84 21.21 -5.29 -40.61
C ALA A 84 22.64 -4.83 -40.90
N ALA A 85 23.57 -5.77 -41.02
CA ALA A 85 24.90 -5.52 -41.57
C ALA A 85 24.83 -5.55 -43.11
N THR A 86 25.34 -4.51 -43.75
CA THR A 86 25.83 -4.52 -45.14
C THR A 86 27.23 -3.91 -45.13
#